data_AF-A0A8S2RBH1-F1
#
_entry.id   AF-A0A8S2RBH1-F1
#
_cell.length_a   1.000
_cell.length_b   1.000
_cell.length_c   1.000
_cell.angle_alpha   90.00
_cell.angle_beta   90.00
_cell.angle_gamma   90.00
#
_symmetry.space_group_name_H-M   'P 1'
#
loop_
_entity.id
_entity.type
_entity.pdbx_description
1 polymer ?
#
loop_
_entity_poly.entity_id
_entity_poly.type
_entity_poly.pdbx_seq_one_letter_code
_entity_poly.pdbx_strand_id
1 'polypeptide(L)'
;YKATRDGFASTDFYRCCDNKSPTLTVIQSSSGHLFGGFSLANWKSHDNWQWFTDRDAFLFTLINPHKILPTKYQINAKGQHAIGCKASMGPTFGLWDICVYSNSNENARS
;
A
#
# COMPACT_ATOMS: atom_id res chain seq x y z
N TYR A 1 -12.02 -1.84 -2.50
CA TYR A 1 -11.51 -2.85 -1.55
C TYR A 1 -11.51 -2.26 -0.15
N LYS A 2 -12.01 -2.99 0.85
CA LYS A 2 -11.85 -2.69 2.29
C LYS A 2 -11.64 -4.02 3.00
N ALA A 3 -10.47 -4.22 3.60
CA ALA A 3 -10.08 -5.53 4.14
C ALA A 3 -11.09 -6.12 5.14
N THR A 4 -11.67 -5.30 6.02
CA THR A 4 -12.70 -5.75 6.99
C THR A 4 -14.02 -6.22 6.37
N ARG A 5 -14.26 -5.94 5.08
CA ARG A 5 -15.45 -6.35 4.33
C ARG A 5 -15.12 -7.41 3.29
N ASP A 6 -14.01 -7.23 2.57
CA ASP A 6 -13.65 -8.02 1.41
C ASP A 6 -12.66 -9.16 1.73
N GLY A 7 -12.05 -9.16 2.92
CA GLY A 7 -11.01 -10.10 3.34
C GLY A 7 -9.61 -9.48 3.38
N PHE A 8 -8.75 -10.01 4.26
CA PHE A 8 -7.37 -9.54 4.47
C PHE A 8 -6.33 -10.32 3.65
N ALA A 9 -6.75 -11.33 2.87
CA ALA A 9 -5.83 -12.07 2.02
C ALA A 9 -5.36 -11.19 0.85
N SER A 10 -4.12 -11.39 0.39
CA SER A 10 -3.62 -10.68 -0.80
C SER A 10 -4.46 -10.99 -2.04
N THR A 11 -5.03 -12.18 -2.13
CA THR A 11 -5.96 -12.57 -3.21
C THR A 11 -7.24 -11.73 -3.21
N ASP A 12 -7.76 -11.32 -2.06
CA ASP A 12 -8.92 -10.41 -1.98
C ASP A 12 -8.55 -9.00 -2.44
N PHE A 13 -7.36 -8.54 -2.07
CA PHE A 13 -6.83 -7.27 -2.58
C PHE A 13 -6.75 -7.28 -4.10
N TYR A 14 -6.06 -8.26 -4.71
CA TYR A 14 -5.92 -8.31 -6.17
C TYR A 14 -7.26 -8.56 -6.87
N ARG A 15 -8.14 -9.40 -6.33
CA ARG A 15 -9.51 -9.58 -6.87
C ARG A 15 -10.27 -8.25 -6.98
N CYS A 16 -10.05 -7.32 -6.08
CA CYS A 16 -10.73 -6.03 -6.07
C CYS A 16 -9.96 -4.87 -6.72
N CYS A 17 -8.62 -4.92 -6.74
CA CYS A 17 -7.76 -3.79 -7.10
C CYS A 17 -6.93 -4.02 -8.37
N ASP A 18 -6.87 -5.24 -8.90
CA ASP A 18 -6.12 -5.55 -10.11
C ASP A 18 -6.61 -4.70 -11.30
N ASN A 19 -5.66 -4.08 -12.01
CA ASN A 19 -5.90 -3.12 -13.09
C ASN A 19 -6.84 -1.96 -12.72
N LYS A 20 -6.92 -1.61 -11.43
CA LYS A 20 -7.57 -0.38 -10.96
C LYS A 20 -6.50 0.67 -10.74
N SER A 21 -6.64 1.78 -11.46
CA SER A 21 -5.83 2.98 -11.32
C SER A 21 -6.71 4.21 -11.66
N PRO A 22 -6.55 5.35 -10.96
CA PRO A 22 -5.64 5.58 -9.83
C PRO A 22 -6.15 4.93 -8.53
N THR A 23 -5.25 4.70 -7.57
CA THR A 23 -5.63 4.17 -6.25
C THR A 23 -5.08 5.00 -5.10
N LEU A 24 -5.90 5.13 -4.07
CA LEU A 24 -5.52 5.64 -2.76
C LEU A 24 -5.65 4.50 -1.75
N THR A 25 -4.53 4.07 -1.18
CA THR A 25 -4.50 3.06 -0.12
C THR A 25 -4.44 3.75 1.23
N VAL A 26 -5.41 3.48 2.09
CA VAL A 26 -5.44 3.96 3.49
C VAL A 26 -5.29 2.75 4.40
N ILE A 27 -4.32 2.83 5.32
CA ILE A 27 -3.99 1.81 6.30
C ILE A 27 -4.30 2.38 7.68
N GLN A 28 -4.99 1.58 8.49
CA GLN A 28 -5.19 1.84 9.91
C GLN A 28 -4.43 0.79 10.70
N SER A 29 -3.47 1.22 11.53
CA SER A 29 -2.77 0.31 12.44
C SER A 29 -3.64 -0.08 13.63
N SER A 30 -3.23 -1.14 14.32
CA SER A 30 -3.79 -1.57 15.61
C SER A 30 -3.76 -0.46 16.68
N SER A 31 -2.77 0.43 16.61
CA SER A 31 -2.59 1.61 17.46
C SER A 31 -3.40 2.84 17.04
N GLY A 32 -4.23 2.74 15.98
CA GLY A 32 -5.08 3.83 15.52
C GLY A 32 -4.39 4.88 14.64
N HIS A 33 -3.15 4.62 14.19
CA HIS A 33 -2.47 5.49 13.24
C HIS A 33 -3.07 5.31 11.84
N LEU A 34 -3.18 6.41 11.10
CA LEU A 34 -3.69 6.45 9.73
C LEU A 34 -2.60 6.97 8.79
N PHE A 35 -2.23 6.15 7.83
CA PHE A 35 -1.20 6.44 6.84
C PHE A 35 -1.45 5.61 5.57
N GLY A 36 -0.65 5.81 4.53
CA GLY A 36 -0.79 5.02 3.31
C GLY A 36 -0.06 5.62 2.13
N GLY A 37 -0.54 5.29 0.94
CA GLY A 37 0.07 5.72 -0.30
C GLY A 37 -0.94 5.92 -1.43
N PHE A 38 -0.56 6.75 -2.38
CA PHE A 38 -1.26 6.97 -3.65
C PHE A 38 -0.39 6.48 -4.80
N SER A 39 -1.03 5.93 -5.84
CA SER A 39 -0.36 5.52 -7.07
C SER A 39 -1.31 5.55 -8.28
N LEU A 40 -0.78 6.00 -9.41
CA LEU A 40 -1.32 5.86 -10.77
C LEU A 40 -0.89 4.54 -11.42
N ALA A 41 0.07 3.80 -10.86
CA ALA A 41 0.41 2.48 -11.36
C ALA A 41 -0.71 1.46 -11.07
N ASN A 42 -0.89 0.51 -11.98
CA ASN A 42 -1.84 -0.58 -11.78
C ASN A 42 -1.24 -1.62 -10.83
N TRP A 43 -2.01 -2.01 -9.82
CA TRP A 43 -1.74 -3.24 -9.08
C TRP A 43 -1.88 -4.43 -10.03
N LYS A 44 -0.92 -5.35 -9.97
CA LYS A 44 -0.93 -6.59 -10.76
C LYS A 44 -0.50 -7.79 -9.96
N SER A 45 -1.31 -8.85 -9.99
CA SER A 45 -0.95 -10.12 -9.35
C SER A 45 0.13 -10.81 -10.18
N HIS A 46 1.35 -10.87 -9.65
CA HIS A 46 2.49 -11.54 -10.28
C HIS A 46 3.03 -12.66 -9.38
N ASP A 47 3.44 -13.79 -9.97
CA ASP A 47 4.06 -14.88 -9.20
C ASP A 47 5.37 -14.43 -8.55
N ASN A 48 6.18 -13.68 -9.32
CA ASN A 48 7.43 -13.09 -8.87
C ASN A 48 7.25 -11.62 -8.51
N TRP A 49 8.14 -11.11 -7.65
CA TRP A 49 8.15 -9.70 -7.26
C TRP A 49 8.45 -8.80 -8.46
N GLN A 50 7.63 -7.76 -8.66
CA GLN A 50 7.84 -6.75 -9.70
C GLN A 50 7.66 -5.34 -9.13
N TRP A 51 8.55 -4.44 -9.55
CA TRP A 51 8.48 -3.03 -9.22
C TRP A 51 7.90 -2.24 -10.38
N PHE A 52 7.04 -1.28 -10.05
CA PHE A 52 6.46 -0.36 -11.01
C PHE A 52 6.91 1.06 -10.75
N THR A 53 7.07 1.82 -11.84
CA THR A 53 7.44 3.23 -11.79
C THR A 53 6.18 4.08 -11.81
N ASP A 54 6.12 5.05 -10.91
CA ASP A 54 5.11 6.11 -10.91
C ASP A 54 5.69 7.36 -10.26
N ARG A 55 5.78 8.44 -11.04
CA ARG A 55 6.36 9.72 -10.59
C ARG A 55 5.41 10.53 -9.72
N ASP A 56 4.12 10.26 -9.84
CA ASP A 56 3.07 10.90 -9.08
C ASP A 56 2.74 10.14 -7.79
N ALA A 57 3.36 8.98 -7.58
CA ALA A 57 3.19 8.21 -6.35
C ALA A 57 3.78 8.93 -5.14
N PHE A 58 3.05 8.84 -4.03
CA PHE A 58 3.45 9.44 -2.76
C PHE A 58 2.92 8.64 -1.59
N LEU A 59 3.61 8.74 -0.46
CA LEU A 59 3.15 8.31 0.84
C LEU A 59 2.49 9.46 1.58
N PHE A 60 1.66 9.14 2.55
CA PHE A 60 1.10 10.14 3.44
C PHE A 60 0.91 9.60 4.85
N THR A 61 0.89 10.50 5.81
CA THR A 61 0.38 10.25 7.16
C THR A 61 -0.77 11.22 7.44
N LEU A 62 -1.78 10.77 8.19
CA LEU A 62 -2.91 11.56 8.67
C LEU A 62 -2.95 11.61 10.19
N ILE A 63 -2.71 10.45 10.83
CA ILE A 63 -2.64 10.30 12.29
C ILE A 63 -1.41 9.45 12.61
N ASN A 64 -0.50 9.97 13.42
CA ASN A 64 0.78 9.33 13.75
C ASN A 64 1.18 9.65 15.21
N PRO A 65 2.09 8.85 15.82
CA PRO A 65 2.43 9.01 17.24
C PRO A 65 3.23 10.30 17.52
N HIS A 66 3.77 10.93 16.48
CA HIS A 66 4.57 12.15 16.59
C HIS A 66 3.74 13.43 16.42
N LYS A 67 2.42 13.33 16.28
CA LYS A 67 1.49 14.47 16.09
C LYS A 67 1.88 15.35 14.89
N ILE A 68 2.54 14.75 13.89
CA ILE A 68 2.83 15.43 12.63
C ILE A 68 1.48 15.67 11.94
N LEU A 69 1.24 16.89 11.47
CA LEU A 69 0.04 17.23 10.70
C LEU A 69 -0.04 16.35 9.44
N PRO A 70 -1.23 16.20 8.82
CA PRO A 70 -1.36 15.48 7.57
C PRO A 70 -0.31 15.92 6.54
N THR A 71 0.59 15.00 6.21
CA THR A 71 1.81 15.30 5.43
C THR A 71 1.98 14.27 4.32
N LYS A 72 2.37 14.77 3.14
CA LYS A 72 2.67 13.98 1.95
C LYS A 72 4.19 13.87 1.76
N TYR A 73 4.66 12.67 1.42
CA TYR A 73 6.05 12.36 1.14
C TYR A 73 6.16 11.77 -0.25
N GLN A 74 6.96 12.38 -1.13
CA GLN A 74 7.23 11.80 -2.44
C GLN A 74 8.15 10.59 -2.28
N ILE A 75 7.87 9.48 -2.97
CA ILE A 75 8.65 8.24 -2.81
C ILE A 75 10.11 8.44 -3.27
N ASN A 76 10.29 8.96 -4.49
CA ASN A 76 11.56 9.50 -4.96
C ASN A 76 11.33 10.36 -6.20
N ALA A 77 12.30 11.21 -6.52
CA ALA A 77 12.22 12.14 -7.65
C ALA A 77 12.04 11.46 -9.02
N LYS A 78 12.44 10.19 -9.17
CA LYS A 78 12.35 9.44 -10.43
C LYS A 78 11.09 8.59 -10.55
N GLY A 79 10.32 8.43 -9.46
CA GLY A 79 9.18 7.52 -9.37
C GLY A 79 9.56 6.03 -9.43
N GLN A 80 10.84 5.68 -9.37
CA GLN A 80 11.27 4.27 -9.49
C GLN A 80 10.88 3.48 -8.24
N HIS A 81 10.49 2.21 -8.39
CA HIS A 81 10.06 1.40 -7.25
C HIS A 81 8.92 2.07 -6.45
N ALA A 82 7.99 2.72 -7.14
CA ALA A 82 6.87 3.42 -6.52
C ALA A 82 5.90 2.44 -5.85
N ILE A 83 5.57 1.35 -6.54
CA ILE A 83 4.82 0.23 -5.94
C ILE A 83 5.49 -1.09 -6.28
N GLY A 84 5.36 -2.04 -5.35
CA GLY A 84 5.77 -3.42 -5.53
C GLY A 84 4.55 -4.33 -5.60
N CYS A 85 4.56 -5.29 -6.52
CA CYS A 85 3.48 -6.26 -6.64
C CYS A 85 4.02 -7.70 -6.66
N LYS A 86 3.30 -8.56 -5.94
CA LYS A 86 3.46 -10.01 -5.90
C LYS A 86 2.16 -10.60 -5.37
N ALA A 87 1.68 -11.69 -5.96
CA ALA A 87 0.40 -12.33 -5.65
C ALA A 87 0.22 -12.65 -4.15
N SER A 88 1.32 -12.94 -3.45
CA SER A 88 1.34 -13.25 -2.01
C SER A 88 1.46 -12.02 -1.09
N MET A 89 1.40 -10.80 -1.62
CA MET A 89 1.62 -9.54 -0.90
C MET A 89 0.46 -8.59 -1.17
N GLY A 90 0.06 -7.83 -0.16
CA GLY A 90 -0.88 -6.73 -0.33
C GLY A 90 -0.20 -5.48 -0.91
N PRO A 91 -0.80 -4.30 -0.73
CA PRO A 91 -0.22 -3.05 -1.22
C PRO A 91 1.17 -2.81 -0.63
N THR A 92 2.14 -2.55 -1.50
CA THR A 92 3.52 -2.18 -1.14
C THR A 92 3.93 -0.94 -1.88
N PHE A 93 4.47 0.05 -1.15
CA PHE A 93 4.89 1.33 -1.69
C PHE A 93 6.35 1.61 -1.33
N GLY A 94 7.04 2.27 -2.25
CA GLY A 94 8.46 2.62 -2.10
C GLY A 94 9.35 1.39 -2.00
N LEU A 95 10.62 1.62 -1.67
CA LEU A 95 11.59 0.55 -1.41
C LEU A 95 11.34 -0.06 -0.02
N TRP A 96 10.17 -0.66 0.16
CA TRP A 96 9.69 -1.25 1.41
C TRP A 96 9.30 -0.24 2.50
N ASP A 97 8.96 0.99 2.12
CA ASP A 97 8.50 2.01 3.07
C ASP A 97 7.16 1.63 3.71
N ILE A 98 6.26 1.03 2.93
CA ILE A 98 5.02 0.43 3.40
C ILE A 98 4.88 -0.96 2.78
N CYS A 99 4.65 -1.98 3.61
CA CYS A 99 4.39 -3.34 3.15
C CYS A 99 3.26 -3.98 3.95
N VAL A 100 2.16 -4.31 3.27
CA VAL A 100 1.05 -5.03 3.89
C VAL A 100 1.11 -6.49 3.50
N TYR A 101 1.37 -7.36 4.48
CA TYR A 101 1.38 -8.81 4.28
C TYR A 101 -0.05 -9.36 4.15
N SER A 102 -0.19 -10.49 3.45
CA SER A 102 -1.45 -11.24 3.42
C SER A 102 -1.85 -11.63 4.84
N ASN A 103 -3.14 -11.57 5.15
CA ASN A 103 -3.69 -11.86 6.47
C ASN A 103 -3.06 -10.97 7.57
N SER A 104 -2.84 -9.69 7.26
CA SER A 104 -2.23 -8.72 8.17
C SER A 104 -2.99 -8.52 9.47
N ASN A 105 -4.27 -8.89 9.53
CA ASN A 105 -5.08 -8.91 10.75
C ASN A 105 -4.72 -10.01 11.75
N GLU A 106 -4.05 -11.09 11.32
CA GLU A 106 -3.67 -12.21 12.17
C GLU A 106 -2.23 -12.08 12.70
N ASN A 107 -1.42 -11.28 11.99
CA ASN A 107 -0.04 -11.02 12.37
C ASN A 107 0.00 -9.91 13.43
N ALA A 108 0.28 -10.27 14.69
CA ALA A 108 0.42 -9.37 15.84
C ALA A 108 1.62 -8.39 15.78
N ARG A 109 2.17 -8.15 14.58
CA ARG A 109 3.30 -7.24 14.31
C ARG A 109 2.94 -6.11 13.34
N SER A 110 1.65 -5.83 13.13
CA SER A 110 1.16 -4.73 12.28
C SER A 110 0.80 -3.45 13.04
#